data_AF-A0A3Q1BKY9-F1
#
_entry.id   AF-A0A3Q1BKY9-F1
#
_cell.length_a   1.000
_cell.length_b   1.000
_cell.length_c   1.000
_cell.angle_alpha   90.00
_cell.angle_beta   90.00
_cell.angle_gamma   90.00
#
_symmetry.space_group_name_H-M   'P 1'
#
loop_
_entity.id
_entity.type
_entity.pdbx_description
1 polymer ?
#
loop_
_entity_poly.entity_id
_entity_poly.type
_entity_poly.pdbx_seq_one_letter_code
_entity_poly.pdbx_strand_id
1 'polypeptide(L)'
;KHSVISLTYLFIEAQKVDVLPEVTGYLQNDVTLSCQFIQGPKDSNITQFQWDLLQPEGEDITLAVSNSQHGVHIPESPLKGRVEIAEQSLIIKKMEMTDAGSYTCRIFTFPSGSFEGTTKLVVGGKEIECFIHSVAKIILSVAGFQN
;
A
#
# COMPACT_ATOMS: atom_id res chain seq x y z
N LYS A 1 -44.70 -36.39 -5.38
CA LYS A 1 -44.13 -35.40 -4.42
C LYS A 1 -42.70 -35.13 -4.85
N HIS A 2 -42.48 -34.09 -5.65
CA HIS A 2 -41.14 -33.70 -6.10
C HIS A 2 -40.57 -32.74 -5.07
N SER A 3 -39.56 -33.22 -4.33
CA SER A 3 -38.84 -32.41 -3.37
C SER A 3 -37.80 -31.59 -4.14
N VAL A 4 -38.08 -30.30 -4.34
CA VAL A 4 -37.13 -29.38 -4.96
C VAL A 4 -36.16 -28.95 -3.85
N ILE A 5 -34.99 -29.58 -3.82
CA ILE A 5 -33.90 -29.18 -2.91
C ILE A 5 -33.35 -27.87 -3.49
N SER A 6 -33.83 -26.74 -2.97
CA SER A 6 -33.29 -25.42 -3.32
C SER A 6 -31.89 -25.30 -2.74
N LEU A 7 -30.88 -25.49 -3.59
CA LEU A 7 -29.48 -25.19 -3.27
C LEU A 7 -29.30 -23.66 -3.27
N THR A 8 -29.72 -23.01 -2.21
CA THR A 8 -29.24 -21.66 -1.89
C THR A 8 -27.76 -21.80 -1.51
N TYR A 9 -26.88 -21.44 -2.43
CA TYR A 9 -25.44 -21.40 -2.21
C TYR A 9 -25.16 -20.35 -1.13
N LEU A 10 -24.93 -20.78 0.11
CA LEU A 10 -24.44 -19.89 1.16
C LEU A 10 -23.01 -19.53 0.79
N PHE A 11 -22.82 -18.33 0.22
CA PHE A 11 -21.50 -17.72 0.09
C PHE A 11 -21.03 -17.39 1.50
N ILE A 12 -20.27 -18.31 2.10
CA ILE A 12 -19.54 -18.05 3.32
C ILE A 12 -18.28 -17.30 2.92
N GLU A 13 -18.26 -15.98 3.09
CA GLU A 13 -17.03 -15.21 2.90
C GLU A 13 -16.01 -15.63 3.96
N ALA A 14 -14.87 -16.15 3.51
CA ALA A 14 -13.76 -16.42 4.40
C ALA A 14 -13.10 -15.10 4.81
N GLN A 15 -12.55 -15.06 6.03
CA GLN A 15 -11.73 -13.94 6.45
C GLN A 15 -10.53 -13.80 5.52
N LYS A 16 -10.24 -12.57 5.11
CA LYS A 16 -9.13 -12.26 4.20
C LYS A 16 -8.67 -10.83 4.36
N VAL A 17 -7.52 -10.55 3.78
CA VAL A 17 -7.07 -9.19 3.52
C VAL A 17 -7.41 -8.84 2.08
N ASP A 18 -8.02 -7.67 1.89
CA ASP A 18 -8.33 -7.10 0.58
C ASP A 18 -7.33 -5.99 0.25
N VAL A 19 -6.61 -6.18 -0.86
CA VAL A 19 -5.60 -5.26 -1.39
C VAL A 19 -5.73 -5.22 -2.90
N LEU A 20 -5.34 -4.10 -3.50
CA LEU A 20 -5.11 -4.07 -4.95
C LEU A 20 -3.81 -4.81 -5.27
N PRO A 21 -3.76 -5.60 -6.35
CA PRO A 21 -2.53 -6.29 -6.74
C PRO A 21 -1.45 -5.31 -7.25
N GLU A 22 -1.88 -4.18 -7.82
CA GLU A 22 -1.00 -3.12 -8.31
C GLU A 22 -1.65 -1.75 -8.06
N VAL A 23 -0.84 -0.78 -7.65
CA VAL A 23 -1.22 0.62 -7.48
C VAL A 23 -0.24 1.46 -8.28
N THR A 24 -0.75 2.38 -9.10
CA THR A 24 0.07 3.40 -9.76
C THR A 24 0.04 4.68 -8.94
N GLY A 25 1.21 5.14 -8.52
CA GLY A 25 1.40 6.45 -7.94
C GLY A 25 2.23 7.36 -8.85
N TYR A 26 2.24 8.65 -8.55
CA TYR A 26 2.91 9.66 -9.38
C TYR A 26 3.89 10.47 -8.56
N LEU A 27 5.00 10.87 -9.18
CA LEU A 27 6.03 11.70 -8.54
C LEU A 27 5.44 12.93 -7.83
N GLN A 28 6.01 13.24 -6.67
CA GLN A 28 5.65 14.38 -5.80
C GLN A 28 4.23 14.37 -5.23
N ASN A 29 3.39 13.40 -5.61
CA ASN A 29 2.09 13.18 -4.99
C ASN A 29 2.21 12.20 -3.82
N ASP A 30 1.14 12.15 -3.03
CA ASP A 30 0.94 11.08 -2.07
C ASP A 30 0.24 9.89 -2.75
N VAL A 31 0.54 8.68 -2.30
CA VAL A 31 -0.20 7.46 -2.67
C VAL A 31 -0.69 6.75 -1.42
N THR A 32 -1.85 6.12 -1.53
CA THR A 32 -2.40 5.27 -0.46
C THR A 32 -2.42 3.82 -0.94
N LEU A 33 -1.74 2.96 -0.21
CA LEU A 33 -1.81 1.51 -0.36
C LEU A 33 -2.89 1.01 0.60
N SER A 34 -4.08 0.73 0.05
CA SER A 34 -5.22 0.25 0.82
C SER A 34 -4.98 -1.19 1.27
N CYS A 35 -5.27 -1.47 2.53
CA CYS A 35 -5.32 -2.82 3.09
C CYS A 35 -6.53 -2.90 4.02
N GLN A 36 -7.44 -3.82 3.75
CA GLN A 36 -8.68 -3.97 4.53
C GLN A 36 -8.84 -5.40 5.02
N PHE A 37 -9.22 -5.56 6.29
CA PHE A 37 -9.56 -6.88 6.82
C PHE A 37 -11.05 -7.16 6.60
N ILE A 38 -11.35 -8.18 5.80
CA ILE A 38 -12.71 -8.64 5.59
C ILE A 38 -13.02 -9.69 6.65
N GLN A 39 -14.00 -9.39 7.51
CA GLN A 39 -14.50 -10.32 8.52
C GLN A 39 -15.24 -11.49 7.84
N GLY A 40 -15.13 -12.66 8.43
CA GLY A 40 -15.91 -13.83 8.05
C GLY A 40 -17.08 -14.05 9.01
N PRO A 41 -17.68 -15.26 9.04
CA PRO A 41 -18.84 -15.53 9.89
C PRO A 41 -18.54 -15.51 11.40
N LYS A 42 -17.27 -15.61 11.76
CA LYS A 42 -16.79 -15.49 13.13
C LYS A 42 -16.03 -14.17 13.23
N ASP A 43 -16.41 -13.34 14.18
CA ASP A 43 -15.71 -12.09 14.42
C ASP A 43 -14.29 -12.34 14.91
N SER A 44 -13.36 -11.49 14.49
CA SER A 44 -11.98 -11.50 14.97
C SER A 44 -11.48 -10.09 15.14
N ASN A 45 -10.84 -9.85 16.28
CA ASN A 45 -10.30 -8.53 16.58
C ASN A 45 -8.88 -8.44 16.04
N ILE A 46 -8.58 -7.33 15.37
CA ILE A 46 -7.21 -7.00 14.96
C ILE A 46 -6.42 -6.66 16.22
N THR A 47 -5.40 -7.46 16.52
CA THR A 47 -4.49 -7.21 17.65
C THR A 47 -3.31 -6.35 17.23
N GLN A 48 -2.87 -6.50 15.97
CA GLN A 48 -1.75 -5.77 15.38
C GLN A 48 -1.88 -5.74 13.85
N PHE A 49 -1.34 -4.71 13.21
CA PHE A 49 -1.05 -4.72 11.79
C PHE A 49 0.35 -4.17 11.51
N GLN A 50 0.91 -4.53 10.37
CA GLN A 50 2.27 -4.20 9.97
C GLN A 50 2.33 -3.99 8.46
N TRP A 51 3.17 -3.05 8.04
CA TRP A 51 3.55 -2.87 6.64
C TRP A 51 5.04 -3.11 6.47
N ASP A 52 5.38 -3.88 5.44
CA ASP A 52 6.75 -4.21 5.07
C ASP A 52 7.00 -3.86 3.58
N LEU A 53 8.19 -3.33 3.29
CA LEU A 53 8.72 -3.20 1.93
C LEU A 53 9.55 -4.45 1.60
N LEU A 54 9.11 -5.20 0.60
CA LEU A 54 9.79 -6.42 0.19
C LEU A 54 11.11 -6.07 -0.49
N GLN A 55 12.19 -6.67 0.01
CA GLN A 55 13.50 -6.54 -0.60
C GLN A 55 13.67 -7.61 -1.68
N PRO A 56 14.19 -7.26 -2.88
CA PRO A 56 14.52 -8.25 -3.91
C PRO A 56 15.51 -9.31 -3.41
N GLU A 57 16.41 -8.90 -2.51
CA GLU A 57 17.42 -9.72 -1.86
C GLU A 57 17.51 -9.34 -0.39
N GLY A 58 17.48 -10.32 0.52
CA GLY A 58 17.57 -10.10 1.97
C GLY A 58 16.23 -10.13 2.70
N GLU A 59 16.19 -9.50 3.87
CA GLU A 59 14.98 -9.43 4.71
C GLU A 59 14.12 -8.23 4.34
N ASP A 60 12.80 -8.40 4.46
CA ASP A 60 11.84 -7.31 4.26
C ASP A 60 12.08 -6.18 5.27
N ILE A 61 11.90 -4.93 4.83
CA ILE A 61 12.06 -3.75 5.68
C ILE A 61 10.71 -3.38 6.27
N THR A 62 10.57 -3.46 7.59
CA THR A 62 9.36 -2.97 8.26
C THR A 62 9.26 -1.46 8.17
N LEU A 63 8.12 -0.98 7.67
CA LEU A 63 7.82 0.45 7.47
C LEU A 63 7.00 1.02 8.62
N ALA A 64 6.07 0.22 9.15
CA ALA A 64 5.20 0.60 10.25
C ALA A 64 4.63 -0.63 10.94
N VAL A 65 4.47 -0.53 12.25
CA VAL A 65 3.76 -1.52 13.08
C VAL A 65 2.76 -0.78 13.94
N SER A 66 1.54 -1.27 14.02
CA SER A 66 0.52 -0.73 14.91
C SER A 66 -0.05 -1.85 15.76
N ASN A 67 -0.02 -1.66 17.07
CA ASN A 67 -0.53 -2.62 18.03
C ASN A 67 -1.68 -1.99 18.82
N SER A 68 -2.75 -2.75 19.02
CA SER A 68 -3.96 -2.29 19.73
C SER A 68 -3.70 -1.72 21.14
N GLN A 69 -2.62 -2.16 21.81
CA GLN A 69 -2.26 -1.71 23.16
C GLN A 69 -1.14 -0.66 23.18
N HIS A 70 -0.27 -0.65 22.18
CA HIS A 70 0.95 0.17 22.18
C HIS A 70 0.92 1.31 21.16
N GLY A 71 -0.12 1.38 20.32
CA GLY A 71 -0.26 2.38 19.27
C GLY A 71 0.65 2.09 18.07
N VAL A 72 0.90 3.13 17.27
CA VAL A 72 1.69 3.08 16.04
C VAL A 72 3.16 3.34 16.32
N HIS A 73 4.02 2.52 15.72
CA HIS A 73 5.47 2.65 15.72
C HIS A 73 6.00 2.65 14.28
N ILE A 74 6.83 3.64 13.93
CA ILE A 74 7.47 3.78 12.62
C ILE A 74 8.98 3.66 12.83
N PRO A 75 9.59 2.50 12.52
CA PRO A 75 11.03 2.27 12.69
C PRO A 75 11.87 3.03 11.65
N GLU A 76 13.19 2.94 11.77
CA GLU A 76 14.12 3.47 10.77
C GLU A 76 13.98 2.71 9.44
N SER A 77 13.75 3.43 8.34
CA SER A 77 13.57 2.87 7.01
C SER A 77 13.82 3.93 5.93
N PRO A 78 14.01 3.55 4.66
CA PRO A 78 14.16 4.50 3.55
C PRO A 78 12.96 5.46 3.37
N LEU A 79 11.78 5.11 3.91
CA LEU A 79 10.57 5.91 3.83
C LEU A 79 10.25 6.65 5.15
N LYS A 80 11.15 6.64 6.14
CA LYS A 80 10.91 7.31 7.42
C LYS A 80 10.62 8.80 7.23
N GLY A 81 9.61 9.29 7.94
CA GLY A 81 9.14 10.68 7.82
C GLY A 81 8.31 10.96 6.56
N ARG A 82 8.16 9.96 5.66
CA ARG A 82 7.27 10.01 4.50
C ARG A 82 6.14 9.00 4.58
N VAL A 83 6.06 8.18 5.63
CA VAL A 83 4.97 7.23 5.84
C VAL A 83 4.00 7.74 6.90
N GLU A 84 2.71 7.59 6.61
CA GLU A 84 1.61 7.79 7.54
C GLU A 84 0.68 6.57 7.50
N ILE A 85 0.00 6.32 8.61
CA ILE A 85 -0.94 5.21 8.74
C ILE A 85 -2.34 5.77 8.94
N ALA A 86 -3.26 5.36 8.08
CA ALA A 86 -4.68 5.67 8.18
C ALA A 86 -5.47 4.36 8.22
N GLU A 87 -6.11 4.07 9.36
CA GLU A 87 -6.66 2.74 9.65
C GLU A 87 -5.59 1.66 9.48
N GLN A 88 -5.72 0.75 8.52
CA GLN A 88 -4.71 -0.28 8.19
C GLN A 88 -3.96 0.05 6.89
N SER A 89 -4.21 1.21 6.27
CA SER A 89 -3.61 1.62 5.00
C SER A 89 -2.31 2.40 5.20
N LEU A 90 -1.35 2.18 4.30
CA LEU A 90 -0.09 2.92 4.26
C LEU A 90 -0.20 4.09 3.29
N ILE A 91 0.08 5.29 3.77
CA ILE A 91 0.19 6.48 2.94
C ILE A 91 1.68 6.80 2.78
N ILE A 92 2.16 6.85 1.54
CA ILE A 92 3.52 7.29 1.21
C ILE A 92 3.42 8.71 0.66
N LYS A 93 4.05 9.66 1.35
CA LYS A 93 4.07 11.08 1.04
C LYS A 93 5.16 11.40 0.04
N LYS A 94 4.86 12.36 -0.87
CA LYS A 94 5.82 12.91 -1.83
C LYS A 94 6.65 11.83 -2.52
N MET A 95 5.99 11.04 -3.35
CA MET A 95 6.59 9.87 -3.98
C MET A 95 7.84 10.20 -4.82
N GLU A 96 8.79 9.27 -4.75
CA GLU A 96 10.01 9.22 -5.54
C GLU A 96 10.04 7.97 -6.43
N MET A 97 10.84 7.98 -7.51
CA MET A 97 10.96 6.81 -8.39
C MET A 97 11.44 5.55 -7.66
N THR A 98 12.26 5.73 -6.63
CA THR A 98 12.81 4.67 -5.77
C THR A 98 11.79 4.05 -4.83
N ASP A 99 10.60 4.63 -4.70
CA ASP A 99 9.52 4.06 -3.91
C ASP A 99 8.81 2.91 -4.66
N ALA A 100 9.10 2.69 -5.94
CA ALA A 100 8.58 1.54 -6.69
C ALA A 100 9.03 0.22 -6.04
N GLY A 101 8.10 -0.72 -5.87
CA GLY A 101 8.40 -1.98 -5.19
C GLY A 101 7.16 -2.76 -4.80
N SER A 102 7.36 -3.90 -4.13
CA SER A 102 6.27 -4.69 -3.57
C SER A 102 6.14 -4.39 -2.07
N TYR A 103 4.92 -4.18 -1.62
CA TYR A 103 4.60 -3.83 -0.25
C TYR A 103 3.61 -4.84 0.29
N THR A 104 3.88 -5.39 1.47
CA THR A 104 2.98 -6.36 2.12
C THR A 104 2.39 -5.75 3.37
N CYS A 105 1.07 -5.83 3.50
CA CYS A 105 0.41 -5.61 4.77
C CYS A 105 0.15 -6.95 5.45
N ARG A 106 0.46 -7.03 6.75
CA ARG A 106 0.15 -8.17 7.61
C ARG A 106 -0.80 -7.74 8.71
N ILE A 107 -1.93 -8.43 8.83
CA ILE A 107 -2.93 -8.20 9.87
C ILE A 107 -2.95 -9.43 10.78
N PHE A 108 -2.69 -9.19 12.06
CA PHE A 108 -2.74 -10.19 13.11
C PHE A 108 -4.05 -10.05 13.86
N THR A 109 -4.77 -11.16 13.99
CA THR A 109 -6.08 -11.22 14.62
C THR A 109 -6.14 -12.33 15.66
N PHE A 110 -7.05 -12.18 16.61
CA PHE A 110 -7.40 -13.24 17.55
C PHE A 110 -8.92 -13.50 17.51
N PRO A 111 -9.37 -14.77 17.44
CA PRO A 111 -8.59 -16.01 17.46
C PRO A 111 -8.11 -16.50 16.07
N SER A 112 -8.39 -15.77 15.00
CA SER A 112 -8.24 -16.29 13.64
C SER A 112 -6.82 -16.31 13.07
N GLY A 113 -5.82 -15.80 13.79
CA GLY A 113 -4.43 -15.83 13.35
C GLY A 113 -4.10 -14.65 12.42
N SER A 114 -3.17 -14.86 11.49
CA SER A 114 -2.60 -13.81 10.65
C SER A 114 -3.06 -13.92 9.19
N PHE A 115 -3.26 -12.77 8.57
CA PHE A 115 -3.59 -12.62 7.16
C PHE A 115 -2.65 -11.60 6.53
N GLU A 116 -2.35 -11.76 5.25
CA GLU A 116 -1.49 -10.83 4.54
C GLU A 116 -1.94 -10.61 3.10
N GLY A 117 -1.57 -9.46 2.56
CA GLY A 117 -1.81 -9.09 1.17
C GLY A 117 -0.66 -8.24 0.67
N THR A 118 -0.25 -8.50 -0.58
CA THR A 118 0.85 -7.79 -1.23
C THR A 118 0.32 -6.95 -2.39
N THR A 119 0.74 -5.69 -2.44
CA THR A 119 0.50 -4.78 -3.56
C THR A 119 1.82 -4.40 -4.21
N LYS A 120 1.84 -4.30 -5.53
CA LYS A 120 2.96 -3.72 -6.28
C LYS A 120 2.72 -2.23 -6.51
N LEU A 121 3.63 -1.37 -6.06
CA LEU A 121 3.61 0.05 -6.36
C LEU A 121 4.44 0.33 -7.61
N VAL A 122 3.79 0.86 -8.63
CA VAL A 122 4.43 1.39 -9.83
C VAL A 122 4.43 2.92 -9.74
N VAL A 123 5.58 3.53 -10.01
CA VAL A 123 5.74 4.99 -9.96
C VAL A 123 5.86 5.56 -11.37
N GLY A 124 4.91 6.43 -11.73
CA GLY A 124 4.92 7.18 -12.97
C GLY A 124 5.39 8.62 -12.79
N GLY A 125 5.99 9.19 -13.83
CA GLY A 125 6.18 10.64 -13.93
C GLY A 125 4.87 11.32 -14.34
N LYS A 126 4.58 12.51 -13.78
CA LYS A 126 3.59 13.39 -14.41
C LYS A 126 4.20 13.92 -15.70
N GLU A 127 3.62 13.56 -16.84
CA GLU A 127 4.09 14.00 -18.17
C GLU A 127 4.23 15.53 -18.25
N ILE A 128 3.41 16.28 -17.50
CA ILE A 128 3.36 17.74 -17.50
C ILE A 128 4.63 18.38 -16.92
N GLU A 129 5.20 17.86 -15.82
CA GLU A 129 6.42 18.44 -15.25
C GLU A 129 7.63 18.18 -16.13
N CYS A 130 7.75 16.97 -16.69
CA CYS A 130 8.82 16.65 -17.64
C CYS A 130 8.73 17.51 -18.91
N PHE A 131 7.49 17.76 -19.37
CA PHE A 131 7.23 18.64 -20.51
C PHE A 131 7.61 20.10 -20.21
N ILE A 132 7.18 20.66 -19.07
CA ILE A 132 7.55 22.03 -18.67
C ILE A 132 9.07 22.16 -18.51
N HIS A 133 9.74 21.17 -17.89
CA HIS A 133 11.20 21.19 -17.73
C HIS A 133 11.93 21.13 -19.08
N SER A 134 11.44 20.29 -20.00
CA SER A 134 12.00 20.16 -21.35
C SER A 134 11.77 21.42 -22.18
N VAL A 135 10.55 21.98 -22.13
CA VAL A 135 10.19 23.22 -22.83
C VAL A 135 10.95 24.41 -22.25
N ALA A 136 11.10 24.52 -20.92
CA ALA A 136 11.89 25.58 -20.29
C ALA A 136 13.37 25.53 -20.72
N LYS A 137 13.96 24.34 -20.79
CA LYS A 137 15.33 24.15 -21.33
C LYS A 137 15.44 24.56 -22.79
N ILE A 138 14.44 24.23 -23.63
CA ILE A 138 14.41 24.63 -25.03
C ILE A 138 14.25 26.15 -25.16
N ILE A 139 13.36 26.78 -24.38
CA ILE A 139 13.17 28.23 -24.42
C ILE A 139 14.45 28.95 -23.98
N LEU A 140 15.12 28.49 -22.92
CA LEU A 140 16.38 29.07 -22.45
C LEU A 140 17.50 28.92 -23.49
N SER A 141 17.59 27.78 -24.18
CA SER A 141 18.58 27.56 -25.24
C SER A 141 18.30 28.40 -26.50
N VAL A 142 17.03 28.60 -26.85
CA VAL A 142 16.61 29.46 -27.97
C VAL A 142 16.75 30.95 -27.63
N ALA A 143 16.49 31.33 -26.38
CA ALA A 143 16.64 32.70 -25.89
C ALA A 143 18.11 33.10 -25.63
N GLY A 144 19.07 32.19 -25.81
CA GLY A 144 20.50 32.48 -25.67
C GLY A 144 20.95 32.76 -24.23
N PHE A 145 20.16 32.40 -23.22
CA PHE A 145 20.59 32.46 -21.82
C PHE A 145 21.44 31.23 -21.51
N GLN A 146 22.74 31.31 -21.82
CA GLN A 146 23.73 30.47 -21.17
C GLN A 146 23.94 31.00 -19.75
N ASN A 147 23.78 30.14 -18.74
CA ASN A 147 24.59 30.26 -17.53
C ASN A 147 25.90 29.51 -17.78
#